data_AF-A0A0M1P709-F1
#
_entry.id   AF-A0A0M1P709-F1
#
_cell.length_a   1.000
_cell.length_b   1.000
_cell.length_c   1.000
_cell.angle_alpha   90.00
_cell.angle_beta   90.00
_cell.angle_gamma   90.00
#
_symmetry.space_group_name_H-M   'P 1'
#
loop_
_entity.id
_entity.type
_entity.pdbx_description
1 polymer ?
#
loop_
_entity_poly.entity_id
_entity_poly.type
_entity_poly.pdbx_seq_one_letter_code
_entity_poly.pdbx_strand_id
1 'polypeptide(L)'
;MKQIAFLLLLISFLCSYRNSDVSHTNNDQNHNSIISYSNNSLKSVEVSMYRTNSVRGQPELINVYFEQAEIEIIKNWIMNTTKTTTSIPSSTHSIFLYRFIYQGLNNTEEQKILAYVTAQNNDVFIHQISAETLRKLNGFDTFQEKDRSTILSYIGEDDWYKTNELIIR
;
A
#
# COMPACT_ATOMS: atom_id res chain seq x y z
N MET A 1 44.00 42.72 50.74
CA MET A 1 43.15 43.30 49.67
C MET A 1 43.21 42.37 48.48
N LYS A 2 42.04 41.85 48.03
CA LYS A 2 41.69 41.46 46.64
C LYS A 2 42.72 40.53 45.93
N GLN A 3 42.45 39.28 45.55
CA GLN A 3 41.27 38.78 44.83
C GLN A 3 41.42 37.26 44.59
N ILE A 4 40.28 36.53 44.62
CA ILE A 4 39.96 35.31 43.84
C ILE A 4 40.73 34.04 44.25
N ALA A 5 40.24 33.06 45.03
CA ALA A 5 38.89 32.56 45.29
C ALA A 5 38.06 32.33 44.02
N PHE A 6 38.33 31.22 43.31
CA PHE A 6 37.35 30.36 42.59
C PHE A 6 38.12 29.43 41.61
N LEU A 7 38.69 28.31 42.08
CA LEU A 7 39.14 27.26 41.16
C LEU A 7 39.18 25.85 41.78
N LEU A 8 38.31 25.56 42.75
CA LEU A 8 38.21 24.22 43.35
C LEU A 8 36.77 23.92 43.77
N LEU A 9 35.84 23.82 42.81
CA LEU A 9 34.53 23.16 43.01
C LEU A 9 33.73 23.07 41.70
N LEU A 10 34.31 22.42 40.68
CA LEU A 10 33.57 22.04 39.46
C LEU A 10 33.95 20.62 39.03
N ILE A 11 34.00 19.72 40.01
CA ILE A 11 34.01 18.26 39.83
C ILE A 11 32.91 17.70 40.73
N SER A 12 31.67 17.71 40.25
CA SER A 12 30.54 16.85 40.69
C SER A 12 29.21 17.34 40.10
N PHE A 13 29.16 17.53 38.78
CA PHE A 13 27.90 17.57 38.03
C PHE A 13 27.93 16.57 36.89
N LEU A 14 28.24 15.32 37.24
CA LEU A 14 27.90 14.17 36.41
C LEU A 14 27.23 13.15 37.33
N CYS A 15 26.06 12.69 36.91
CA CYS A 15 25.23 11.66 37.53
C CYS A 15 24.35 12.09 38.71
N SER A 16 23.23 12.77 38.40
CA SER A 16 21.89 12.35 38.86
C SER A 16 20.80 13.26 38.28
N TYR A 17 20.27 12.89 37.12
CA TYR A 17 18.84 13.06 36.86
C TYR A 17 18.28 11.68 36.51
N ARG A 18 17.43 11.22 37.43
CA ARG A 18 16.60 10.02 37.33
C ARG A 18 15.27 10.45 36.69
N ASN A 19 14.66 9.52 35.96
CA ASN A 19 13.34 9.56 35.32
C ASN A 19 13.27 10.26 33.96
N SER A 20 13.25 9.44 32.92
CA SER A 20 11.98 9.07 32.28
C SER A 20 12.21 7.76 31.55
N ASP A 21 11.22 6.88 31.61
CA ASP A 21 11.21 5.56 31.02
C ASP A 21 11.94 5.53 29.68
N VAL A 22 12.87 4.58 29.57
CA VAL A 22 13.31 4.09 28.28
C VAL A 22 12.04 3.52 27.64
N SER A 23 11.30 4.37 26.92
CA SER A 23 10.41 3.86 25.90
C SER A 23 11.35 3.13 24.96
N HIS A 24 11.30 1.81 25.03
CA HIS A 24 11.52 0.98 23.88
C HIS A 24 10.79 1.66 22.71
N THR A 25 11.50 2.46 21.92
CA THR A 25 11.24 2.48 20.49
C THR A 25 11.71 1.11 20.04
N ASN A 26 10.85 0.12 20.33
CA ASN A 26 10.66 -0.99 19.44
C ASN A 26 10.57 -0.32 18.09
N ASN A 27 11.64 -0.52 17.31
CA ASN A 27 11.53 -0.49 15.89
C ASN A 27 10.46 -1.55 15.63
N ASP A 28 9.19 -1.14 15.59
CA ASP A 28 8.06 -1.97 15.20
C ASP A 28 8.23 -2.25 13.70
N GLN A 29 9.30 -2.97 13.39
CA GLN A 29 9.44 -3.76 12.19
C GLN A 29 8.56 -4.98 12.36
N ASN A 30 7.26 -4.73 12.49
CA ASN A 30 6.24 -5.76 12.35
C ASN A 30 5.13 -5.24 11.41
N HIS A 31 5.57 -4.62 10.32
CA HIS A 31 4.71 -4.34 9.18
C HIS A 31 4.66 -5.56 8.27
N ASN A 32 3.82 -6.54 8.64
CA ASN A 32 3.11 -7.39 7.68
C ASN A 32 2.12 -6.50 6.89
N SER A 33 2.64 -5.52 6.14
CA SER A 33 1.86 -4.66 5.27
C SER A 33 1.78 -5.34 3.91
N ILE A 34 0.55 -5.51 3.40
CA ILE A 34 0.25 -6.13 2.09
C ILE A 34 1.05 -5.49 0.96
N ILE A 35 1.40 -4.22 1.12
CA ILE A 35 2.43 -3.55 0.34
C ILE A 35 3.47 -3.05 1.33
N SER A 36 4.74 -3.45 1.19
CA SER A 36 5.81 -2.76 1.91
C SER A 36 5.91 -1.33 1.37
N TYR A 37 5.71 -0.33 2.22
CA TYR A 37 6.05 1.03 1.82
C TYR A 37 7.58 1.09 1.66
N SER A 38 8.07 1.53 0.50
CA SER A 38 9.48 1.94 0.46
C SER A 38 9.62 3.20 1.31
N ASN A 39 10.84 3.51 1.76
CA ASN A 39 11.14 4.79 2.42
C ASN A 39 10.90 6.02 1.51
N ASN A 40 10.38 5.78 0.30
CA ASN A 40 10.05 6.73 -0.74
C ASN A 40 8.61 7.24 -0.54
N SER A 41 8.35 8.50 -0.90
CA SER A 41 7.01 9.08 -0.79
C SER A 41 6.09 8.51 -1.87
N LEU A 42 4.91 8.00 -1.48
CA LEU A 42 3.82 7.69 -2.41
C LEU A 42 3.38 8.98 -3.09
N LYS A 43 3.47 9.04 -4.42
CA LYS A 43 3.20 10.21 -5.26
C LYS A 43 1.78 10.19 -5.80
N SER A 44 1.36 9.05 -6.33
CA SER A 44 0.03 8.88 -6.89
C SER A 44 -0.42 7.43 -6.87
N VAL A 45 -1.73 7.22 -7.02
CA VAL A 45 -2.35 5.92 -7.20
C VAL A 45 -3.23 5.98 -8.45
N GLU A 46 -2.88 5.21 -9.46
CA GLU A 46 -3.69 5.04 -10.67
C GLU A 46 -4.64 3.86 -10.48
N VAL A 47 -5.91 4.05 -10.86
CA VAL A 47 -6.93 3.00 -10.81
C VAL A 47 -7.43 2.68 -12.21
N SER A 48 -7.26 1.43 -12.59
CA SER A 48 -7.79 0.89 -13.85
C SER A 48 -8.83 -0.19 -13.60
N MET A 49 -9.78 -0.36 -14.52
CA MET A 49 -10.89 -1.30 -14.40
C MET A 49 -11.07 -2.12 -15.69
N TYR A 50 -11.37 -3.40 -15.55
CA TYR A 50 -11.82 -4.24 -16.66
C TYR A 50 -13.32 -4.02 -16.93
N ARG A 51 -13.68 -3.61 -18.16
CA ARG A 51 -15.07 -3.31 -18.57
C ARG A 51 -15.44 -4.04 -19.84
N THR A 52 -16.57 -4.77 -19.82
CA THR A 52 -17.02 -5.58 -20.96
C THR A 52 -17.56 -4.76 -22.13
N ASN A 53 -17.84 -3.48 -21.91
CA ASN A 53 -18.42 -2.55 -22.87
C ASN A 53 -17.43 -1.48 -23.36
N SER A 54 -16.11 -1.71 -23.22
CA SER A 54 -15.09 -0.76 -23.63
C SER A 54 -14.41 -1.21 -24.94
N VAL A 55 -14.20 -0.25 -25.84
CA VAL A 55 -13.43 -0.44 -27.09
C VAL A 55 -11.95 -0.06 -26.91
N ARG A 56 -11.55 0.32 -25.70
CA ARG A 56 -10.18 0.72 -25.35
C ARG A 56 -9.39 -0.49 -24.87
N GLY A 57 -8.06 -0.39 -24.97
CA GLY A 57 -7.13 -1.37 -24.37
C GLY A 57 -7.41 -1.57 -22.88
N GLN A 58 -7.27 -2.81 -22.40
CA GLN A 58 -7.69 -3.19 -21.05
C GLN A 58 -6.48 -3.46 -20.12
N PRO A 59 -6.61 -3.16 -18.82
CA PRO A 59 -7.75 -2.48 -18.18
C PRO A 59 -7.75 -0.97 -18.45
N GLU A 60 -8.94 -0.37 -18.49
CA GLU A 60 -9.10 1.06 -18.76
C GLU A 60 -8.76 1.90 -17.51
N LEU A 61 -7.92 2.93 -17.65
CA LEU A 61 -7.65 3.89 -16.57
C LEU A 61 -8.91 4.71 -16.29
N ILE A 62 -9.41 4.67 -15.05
CA ILE A 62 -10.65 5.34 -14.64
C ILE A 62 -10.42 6.46 -13.63
N ASN A 63 -9.31 6.43 -12.89
CA ASN A 63 -9.00 7.49 -11.94
C ASN A 63 -7.50 7.60 -11.62
N VAL A 64 -7.07 8.76 -11.13
CA VAL A 64 -5.73 9.01 -10.61
C VAL A 64 -5.86 9.84 -9.33
N TYR A 65 -5.45 9.27 -8.20
CA TYR A 65 -5.38 9.97 -6.91
C TYR A 65 -3.96 10.49 -6.71
N PHE A 66 -3.82 11.75 -6.36
CA PHE A 66 -2.51 12.38 -6.16
C PHE A 66 -2.55 13.50 -5.12
N GLU A 67 -3.75 13.92 -4.68
CA GLU A 67 -3.87 14.91 -3.62
C GLU A 67 -3.48 14.29 -2.29
N GLN A 68 -2.78 15.07 -1.45
CA GLN A 68 -2.24 14.57 -0.18
C GLN A 68 -3.31 13.91 0.69
N ALA A 69 -4.51 14.49 0.75
CA ALA A 69 -5.62 13.96 1.54
C ALA A 69 -6.09 12.59 1.02
N GLU A 70 -6.18 12.40 -0.30
CA GLU A 70 -6.56 11.12 -0.91
C GLU A 70 -5.49 10.06 -0.63
N ILE A 71 -4.22 10.43 -0.79
CA ILE A 71 -3.08 9.55 -0.53
C ILE A 71 -3.06 9.07 0.91
N GLU A 72 -3.33 9.94 1.89
CA GLU A 72 -3.41 9.52 3.30
C GLU A 72 -4.60 8.59 3.58
N ILE A 73 -5.76 8.81 2.94
CA ILE A 73 -6.90 7.88 3.04
C ILE A 73 -6.52 6.49 2.52
N ILE A 74 -5.87 6.43 1.36
CA ILE A 74 -5.44 5.16 0.75
C ILE A 74 -4.41 4.44 1.62
N LYS A 75 -3.42 5.17 2.15
CA LYS A 75 -2.41 4.60 3.07
C LYS A 75 -3.08 3.98 4.30
N ASN A 76 -4.00 4.72 4.92
CA ASN A 76 -4.75 4.24 6.08
C ASN A 76 -5.58 3.00 5.76
N TRP A 77 -6.25 2.97 4.61
CA TRP A 77 -7.00 1.81 4.17
C TRP A 77 -6.14 0.55 4.01
N ILE A 78 -4.94 0.66 3.41
CA ILE A 78 -4.00 -0.47 3.29
C ILE A 78 -3.51 -0.91 4.68
N MET A 79 -3.14 0.03 5.55
CA MET A 79 -2.66 -0.29 6.90
C MET A 79 -3.71 -1.01 7.74
N ASN A 80 -4.99 -0.70 7.51
CA ASN A 80 -6.12 -1.28 8.23
C ASN A 80 -6.66 -2.57 7.58
N THR A 81 -6.07 -3.03 6.48
CA THR A 81 -6.51 -4.29 5.87
C THR A 81 -6.11 -5.48 6.74
N THR A 82 -6.97 -6.50 6.79
CA THR A 82 -6.71 -7.73 7.54
C THR A 82 -5.40 -8.37 7.10
N LYS A 83 -4.62 -8.89 8.05
CA LYS A 83 -3.32 -9.54 7.77
C LYS A 83 -3.45 -11.04 7.46
N THR A 84 -4.64 -11.60 7.62
CA THR A 84 -4.95 -12.99 7.31
C THR A 84 -5.31 -13.15 5.84
N THR A 85 -4.64 -14.07 5.17
CA THR A 85 -4.97 -14.43 3.78
C THR A 85 -6.16 -15.39 3.71
N THR A 86 -6.81 -15.38 2.55
CA THR A 86 -7.93 -16.22 2.19
C THR A 86 -7.86 -16.53 0.70
N SER A 87 -8.75 -17.37 0.21
CA SER A 87 -8.88 -17.64 -1.23
C SER A 87 -9.76 -16.57 -1.90
N ILE A 88 -9.59 -16.43 -3.21
CA ILE A 88 -10.44 -15.60 -4.08
C ILE A 88 -11.94 -15.92 -3.84
N PRO A 89 -12.85 -14.92 -3.88
CA PRO A 89 -14.28 -15.20 -3.89
C PRO A 89 -14.69 -16.04 -5.11
N SER A 90 -15.60 -16.99 -4.90
CA SER A 90 -16.13 -17.86 -5.96
C SER A 90 -16.86 -17.10 -7.08
N SER A 91 -17.32 -15.87 -6.81
CA SER A 91 -18.00 -15.03 -7.78
C SER A 91 -17.55 -13.58 -7.65
N THR A 92 -16.94 -13.07 -8.72
CA THR A 92 -16.38 -11.72 -8.81
C THR A 92 -17.24 -10.84 -9.71
N HIS A 93 -17.68 -9.71 -9.19
CA HIS A 93 -18.45 -8.70 -9.94
C HIS A 93 -17.55 -7.77 -10.75
N SER A 94 -16.50 -7.21 -10.13
CA SER A 94 -15.58 -6.25 -10.78
C SER A 94 -14.13 -6.52 -10.42
N ILE A 95 -13.23 -6.19 -11.34
CA ILE A 95 -11.77 -6.31 -11.18
C ILE A 95 -11.14 -4.96 -11.51
N PHE A 96 -10.37 -4.45 -10.55
CA PHE A 96 -9.62 -3.21 -10.65
C PHE A 96 -8.14 -3.48 -10.42
N LEU A 97 -7.28 -2.67 -11.02
CA LEU A 97 -5.85 -2.63 -10.73
C LEU A 97 -5.51 -1.27 -10.12
N TYR A 98 -4.92 -1.29 -8.93
CA TYR A 98 -4.41 -0.11 -8.23
C TYR A 98 -2.90 -0.09 -8.37
N ARG A 99 -2.36 0.86 -9.15
CA ARG A 99 -0.92 1.06 -9.32
C ARG A 99 -0.46 2.21 -8.43
N PHE A 100 0.34 1.86 -7.43
CA PHE A 100 0.98 2.77 -6.49
C PHE A 100 2.31 3.23 -7.06
N ILE A 101 2.46 4.53 -7.27
CA ILE A 101 3.66 5.14 -7.85
C ILE A 101 4.41 5.87 -6.74
N TYR A 102 5.62 5.42 -6.45
CA TYR A 102 6.48 5.99 -5.42
C TYR A 102 7.61 6.79 -6.04
N GLN A 103 7.91 7.94 -5.44
CA GLN A 103 9.05 8.77 -5.82
C GLN A 103 10.33 8.20 -5.20
N GLY A 104 11.10 7.45 -6.00
CA GLY A 104 12.39 6.92 -5.61
C GLY A 104 13.51 7.96 -5.60
N LEU A 105 14.65 7.55 -5.03
CA LEU A 105 15.89 8.32 -5.06
C LEU A 105 16.33 8.54 -6.53
N ASN A 106 16.93 9.69 -6.81
CA ASN A 106 17.43 10.06 -8.14
C ASN A 106 16.37 10.09 -9.27
N ASN A 107 15.13 10.49 -8.95
CA ASN A 107 14.03 10.58 -9.91
C ASN A 107 13.62 9.24 -10.55
N THR A 108 13.98 8.11 -9.93
CA THR A 108 13.47 6.79 -10.36
C THR A 108 12.08 6.57 -9.78
N GLU A 109 11.14 6.07 -10.58
CA GLU A 109 9.80 5.70 -10.10
C GLU A 109 9.76 4.22 -9.74
N GLU A 110 9.35 3.91 -8.52
CA GLU A 110 9.05 2.53 -8.10
C GLU A 110 7.54 2.33 -8.18
N GLN A 111 7.10 1.19 -8.72
CA GLN A 111 5.69 0.88 -8.90
C GLN A 111 5.33 -0.43 -8.19
N LYS A 112 4.22 -0.42 -7.47
CA LYS A 112 3.60 -1.63 -6.90
C LYS A 112 2.15 -1.69 -7.32
N ILE A 113 1.64 -2.89 -7.59
CA ILE A 113 0.28 -3.05 -8.10
C ILE A 113 -0.50 -4.03 -7.25
N LEU A 114 -1.72 -3.64 -6.89
CA LEU A 114 -2.72 -4.52 -6.29
C LEU A 114 -3.84 -4.79 -7.28
N ALA A 115 -4.26 -6.04 -7.36
CA ALA A 115 -5.61 -6.37 -7.79
C ALA A 115 -6.59 -6.03 -6.66
N TYR A 116 -7.71 -5.43 -7.02
CA TYR A 116 -8.83 -5.14 -6.14
C TYR A 116 -10.09 -5.72 -6.77
N VAL A 117 -10.76 -6.59 -6.04
CA VAL A 117 -11.89 -7.38 -6.52
C VAL A 117 -13.09 -7.14 -5.60
N THR A 118 -14.24 -6.84 -6.21
CA THR A 118 -15.53 -6.84 -5.52
C THR A 118 -16.28 -8.12 -5.87
N ALA A 119 -16.67 -8.91 -4.88
CA ALA A 119 -17.55 -10.05 -5.05
C ALA A 119 -19.01 -9.62 -5.27
N GLN A 120 -19.87 -10.55 -5.70
CA GLN A 120 -21.31 -10.25 -5.91
C GLN A 120 -22.07 -9.84 -4.64
N ASN A 121 -21.58 -10.24 -3.47
CA ASN A 121 -22.12 -9.83 -2.17
C ASN A 121 -21.52 -8.51 -1.66
N ASN A 122 -20.78 -7.78 -2.51
CA ASN A 122 -20.04 -6.56 -2.19
C ASN A 122 -18.87 -6.74 -1.20
N ASP A 123 -18.47 -7.97 -0.89
CA ASP A 123 -17.21 -8.19 -0.19
C ASP A 123 -16.03 -7.77 -1.08
N VAL A 124 -15.00 -7.21 -0.45
CA VAL A 124 -13.82 -6.69 -1.14
C VAL A 124 -12.60 -7.51 -0.81
N PHE A 125 -11.81 -7.82 -1.83
CA PHE A 125 -10.59 -8.60 -1.72
C PHE A 125 -9.46 -7.91 -2.48
N ILE A 126 -8.26 -7.96 -1.91
CA ILE A 126 -7.06 -7.42 -2.56
C ILE A 126 -5.95 -8.47 -2.63
N HIS A 127 -5.13 -8.39 -3.67
CA HIS A 127 -4.00 -9.29 -3.89
C HIS A 127 -2.86 -8.53 -4.56
N GLN A 128 -1.64 -8.68 -4.06
CA GLN A 128 -0.47 -8.04 -4.69
C GLN A 128 -0.10 -8.80 -5.96
N ILE A 129 0.04 -8.10 -7.09
CA ILE A 129 0.43 -8.75 -8.34
C ILE A 129 1.92 -8.53 -8.64
N SER A 130 2.55 -9.59 -9.17
CA SER A 130 3.94 -9.53 -9.63
C SER A 130 4.05 -8.84 -10.99
N ALA A 131 5.26 -8.42 -11.37
CA ALA A 131 5.53 -7.91 -12.71
C ALA A 131 5.25 -8.93 -13.82
N GLU A 132 5.47 -10.23 -13.55
CA GLU A 132 5.16 -11.30 -14.50
C GLU A 132 3.64 -11.43 -14.71
N THR A 133 2.87 -11.41 -13.62
CA THR A 133 1.41 -11.42 -13.65
C THR A 133 0.89 -10.21 -14.42
N LEU A 134 1.41 -9.01 -14.14
CA LEU A 134 1.02 -7.80 -14.86
C LEU A 134 1.23 -7.93 -16.37
N ARG A 135 2.34 -8.53 -16.81
CA ARG A 135 2.60 -8.75 -18.25
C ARG A 135 1.53 -9.63 -18.90
N LYS A 136 1.06 -10.67 -18.19
CA LYS A 136 -0.03 -11.54 -18.67
C LYS A 136 -1.36 -10.76 -18.74
N LEU A 137 -1.62 -9.92 -17.73
CA LEU A 137 -2.83 -9.10 -17.63
C LEU A 137 -2.91 -7.97 -18.66
N ASN A 138 -1.77 -7.45 -19.12
CA ASN A 138 -1.70 -6.42 -20.17
C ASN A 138 -1.84 -6.99 -21.59
N GLY A 139 -1.98 -8.32 -21.75
CA GLY A 139 -2.15 -8.97 -23.05
C GLY A 139 -3.56 -8.86 -23.65
N PHE A 140 -4.50 -8.21 -22.95
CA PHE A 140 -5.89 -8.12 -23.35
C PHE A 140 -6.19 -6.79 -24.03
N ASP A 141 -6.42 -6.83 -25.35
CA ASP A 141 -6.88 -5.65 -26.10
C ASP A 141 -8.34 -5.31 -25.76
N THR A 142 -9.16 -6.32 -25.50
CA THR A 142 -10.55 -6.20 -25.08
C THR A 142 -10.84 -7.17 -23.94
N PHE A 143 -11.85 -6.87 -23.12
CA PHE A 143 -12.28 -7.71 -22.03
C PHE A 143 -13.72 -8.17 -22.27
N GLN A 144 -13.94 -9.47 -22.21
CA GLN A 144 -15.27 -10.08 -22.19
C GLN A 144 -15.48 -10.82 -20.86
N GLU A 145 -16.75 -11.05 -20.50
CA GLU A 145 -17.10 -11.71 -19.24
C GLU A 145 -16.43 -13.07 -19.07
N LYS A 146 -16.26 -13.82 -20.17
CA LYS A 146 -15.56 -15.12 -20.19
C LYS A 146 -14.08 -15.03 -19.82
N ASP A 147 -13.44 -13.88 -20.01
CA ASP A 147 -12.01 -13.67 -19.74
C ASP A 147 -11.75 -13.44 -18.24
N ARG A 148 -12.81 -13.19 -17.45
CA ARG A 148 -12.72 -12.92 -16.01
C ARG A 148 -12.02 -14.06 -15.27
N SER A 149 -12.41 -15.30 -15.53
CA SER A 149 -11.79 -16.47 -14.90
C SER A 149 -10.32 -16.59 -15.26
N THR A 150 -9.95 -16.29 -16.51
CA THR A 150 -8.55 -16.26 -16.95
C THR A 150 -7.75 -15.19 -16.21
N ILE A 151 -8.28 -13.97 -16.09
CA ILE A 151 -7.63 -12.88 -15.34
C ILE A 151 -7.40 -13.29 -13.88
N LEU A 152 -8.43 -13.83 -13.21
CA LEU A 152 -8.32 -14.28 -11.83
C LEU A 152 -7.30 -15.41 -11.69
N SER A 153 -7.27 -16.36 -12.63
CA SER A 153 -6.28 -17.45 -12.64
C SER A 153 -4.83 -16.95 -12.81
N TYR A 154 -4.60 -15.85 -13.54
CA TYR A 154 -3.28 -15.25 -13.66
C TYR A 154 -2.83 -14.53 -12.39
N ILE A 155 -3.78 -13.99 -11.62
CA ILE A 155 -3.51 -13.36 -10.33
C ILE A 155 -3.16 -14.41 -9.29
N GLY A 156 -3.97 -15.46 -9.18
CA GLY A 156 -3.83 -16.54 -8.21
C GLY A 156 -5.13 -16.80 -7.45
N GLU A 157 -5.28 -18.01 -6.93
CA GLU A 157 -6.47 -18.42 -6.17
C GLU A 157 -6.32 -18.18 -4.66
N ASP A 158 -5.08 -18.13 -4.16
CA ASP A 158 -4.72 -17.97 -2.76
C ASP A 158 -4.11 -16.58 -2.47
N ASP A 159 -3.70 -16.33 -1.23
CA ASP A 159 -3.03 -15.09 -0.79
C ASP A 159 -3.82 -13.79 -1.00
N TRP A 160 -5.16 -13.90 -1.06
CA TRP A 160 -6.06 -12.76 -1.06
C TRP A 160 -6.29 -12.24 0.35
N TYR A 161 -6.45 -10.92 0.49
CA TYR A 161 -6.81 -10.30 1.76
C TYR A 161 -8.22 -9.73 1.66
N LYS A 162 -9.12 -10.18 2.54
CA LYS A 162 -10.44 -9.55 2.67
C LYS A 162 -10.29 -8.19 3.36
N THR A 163 -10.91 -7.18 2.80
CA THR A 163 -10.82 -5.79 3.29
C THR A 163 -12.16 -5.07 3.20
N ASN A 164 -12.21 -3.86 3.74
CA ASN A 164 -13.33 -2.94 3.57
C ASN A 164 -13.23 -2.22 2.23
N GLU A 165 -14.35 -1.72 1.73
CA GLU A 165 -14.34 -0.84 0.56
C GLU A 165 -13.47 0.41 0.80
N LEU A 166 -12.70 0.80 -0.21
CA LEU A 166 -11.94 2.04 -0.19
C LEU A 166 -12.88 3.19 -0.57
N ILE A 167 -13.14 4.08 0.37
CA ILE A 167 -14.01 5.24 0.18
C ILE A 167 -13.16 6.50 0.19
N ILE A 168 -13.05 7.15 -0.97
CA ILE A 168 -12.41 8.45 -1.13
C ILE A 168 -13.53 9.46 -1.42
N ARG A 169 -13.63 10.51 -0.60
CA ARG A 169 -14.71 11.51 -0.64
C ARG A 169 -14.18 12.88 -1.03
#